data_AF-A0A8H8R9U7-F1
#
_entry.id   AF-A0A8H8R9U7-F1
#
_cell.length_a   1.000
_cell.length_b   1.000
_cell.length_c   1.000
_cell.angle_alpha   90.00
_cell.angle_beta   90.00
_cell.angle_gamma   90.00
#
_symmetry.space_group_name_H-M   'P 1'
#
loop_
_entity.id
_entity.type
_entity.pdbx_description
1 polymer ?
#
loop_
_entity_poly.entity_id
_entity_poly.type
_entity_poly.pdbx_seq_one_letter_code
_entity_poly.pdbx_strand_id
1 'polypeptide(L)'
;MPTVAHCRPSDLSETENGNAFSHAHATISEAIKPSNMAVIILPTLPFWLHLLIELPASLNFFLNPSEQLSSAAPQAHALVRQYAVLLFASSLVALIFATRQVDRTSRNVAGALAVYHLAPLVRAVSRVFGGEIGYGKGLGGPWIHLAVHGLCFVGLSRMYLSRPWRKNL
;
A
#
# COMPACT_ATOMS: atom_id res chain seq x y z
N MET A 1 -73.08 -24.96 -10.76
CA MET A 1 -72.07 -25.15 -9.70
C MET A 1 -70.71 -24.81 -10.28
N PRO A 2 -70.01 -23.75 -9.84
CA PRO A 2 -68.60 -23.56 -10.18
C PRO A 2 -67.70 -24.12 -9.07
N THR A 3 -66.68 -24.85 -9.48
CA THR A 3 -65.65 -25.47 -8.63
C THR A 3 -64.67 -24.40 -8.16
N VAL A 4 -64.51 -24.26 -6.84
CA VAL A 4 -63.53 -23.37 -6.20
C VAL A 4 -62.14 -24.01 -6.31
N ALA A 5 -61.23 -23.36 -7.03
CA ALA A 5 -59.82 -23.76 -7.08
C ALA A 5 -59.11 -23.33 -5.79
N HIS A 6 -58.71 -24.32 -4.99
CA HIS A 6 -57.97 -24.15 -3.75
C HIS A 6 -56.50 -23.88 -4.08
N CYS A 7 -56.04 -22.63 -3.94
CA CYS A 7 -54.62 -22.29 -4.10
C CYS A 7 -53.86 -22.70 -2.82
N ARG A 8 -52.75 -23.45 -2.98
CA ARG A 8 -51.94 -23.99 -1.87
C ARG A 8 -50.77 -23.03 -1.57
N PRO A 9 -50.50 -22.63 -0.31
CA PRO A 9 -49.51 -21.59 0.00
C PRO A 9 -48.02 -22.03 -0.04
N SER A 10 -47.71 -23.22 -0.57
CA SER A 10 -46.36 -23.81 -0.45
C SER A 10 -45.34 -23.32 -1.48
N ASP A 11 -45.76 -22.65 -2.55
CA ASP A 11 -44.90 -22.48 -3.73
C ASP A 11 -44.15 -21.13 -3.77
N LEU A 12 -44.27 -20.30 -2.73
CA LEU A 12 -43.68 -18.96 -2.68
C LEU A 12 -42.36 -18.86 -1.89
N SER A 13 -41.93 -19.91 -1.18
CA SER A 13 -40.76 -19.80 -0.28
C SER A 13 -39.44 -20.35 -0.84
N GLU A 14 -39.47 -21.23 -1.85
CA GLU A 14 -38.26 -21.87 -2.38
C GLU A 14 -37.64 -21.15 -3.58
N THR A 15 -38.42 -20.33 -4.31
CA THR A 15 -37.95 -19.65 -5.52
C THR A 15 -37.22 -18.32 -5.25
N GLU A 16 -37.58 -17.59 -4.19
CA GLU A 16 -36.90 -16.34 -3.81
C GLU A 16 -35.48 -16.57 -3.30
N ASN A 17 -35.26 -17.59 -2.47
CA ASN A 17 -33.95 -17.87 -1.89
C ASN A 17 -32.93 -18.35 -2.94
N GLY A 18 -33.36 -19.12 -3.93
CA GLY A 18 -32.49 -19.57 -5.03
C GLY A 18 -32.02 -18.41 -5.92
N ASN A 19 -32.91 -17.46 -6.21
CA ASN A 19 -32.58 -16.29 -7.04
C ASN A 19 -31.69 -15.29 -6.31
N ALA A 20 -31.94 -15.04 -5.01
CA ALA A 20 -31.12 -14.13 -4.22
C ALA A 20 -29.69 -14.66 -4.02
N PHE A 21 -29.54 -15.97 -3.75
CA PHE A 21 -28.23 -16.60 -3.63
C PHE A 21 -27.47 -16.63 -4.96
N SER A 22 -28.15 -16.94 -6.07
CA SER A 22 -27.57 -16.91 -7.41
C SER A 22 -27.14 -15.51 -7.83
N HIS A 23 -27.95 -14.47 -7.54
CA HIS A 23 -27.57 -13.07 -7.76
C HIS A 23 -26.39 -12.63 -6.90
N ALA A 24 -26.35 -13.01 -5.63
CA ALA A 24 -25.24 -12.67 -4.73
C ALA A 24 -23.94 -13.34 -5.20
N HIS A 25 -23.99 -14.60 -5.60
CA HIS A 25 -22.83 -15.34 -6.09
C HIS A 25 -22.35 -14.81 -7.45
N ALA A 26 -23.26 -14.44 -8.35
CA ALA A 26 -22.92 -13.78 -9.61
C ALA A 26 -22.31 -12.39 -9.41
N THR A 27 -22.81 -11.62 -8.44
CA THR A 27 -22.27 -10.29 -8.08
C THR A 27 -20.87 -10.39 -7.50
N ILE A 28 -20.59 -11.41 -6.67
CA ILE A 28 -19.26 -11.67 -6.12
C ILE A 28 -18.30 -12.18 -7.22
N SER A 29 -18.78 -13.05 -8.11
CA SER A 29 -17.99 -13.61 -9.22
C SER A 29 -17.61 -12.55 -10.26
N GLU A 30 -18.52 -11.63 -10.59
CA GLU A 30 -18.22 -10.49 -11.48
C GLU A 30 -17.31 -9.45 -10.79
N ALA A 31 -17.36 -9.32 -9.46
CA ALA A 31 -16.43 -8.47 -8.71
C ALA A 31 -14.99 -9.01 -8.69
N ILE A 32 -14.83 -10.34 -8.68
CA ILE A 32 -13.51 -11.03 -8.68
C ILE A 32 -13.15 -11.47 -10.11
N LYS A 33 -13.29 -10.57 -11.08
CA LYS A 33 -12.71 -10.77 -12.41
C LYS A 33 -11.23 -10.37 -12.35
N PRO A 34 -10.28 -11.19 -12.86
CA PRO A 34 -8.85 -10.86 -12.84
C PRO A 34 -8.53 -9.54 -13.56
N SER A 35 -9.38 -9.11 -14.50
CA SER A 35 -9.34 -7.78 -15.12
C SER A 35 -9.58 -6.64 -14.12
N ASN A 36 -10.45 -6.81 -13.13
CA ASN A 36 -10.75 -5.78 -12.13
C ASN A 36 -9.64 -5.67 -11.08
N MET A 37 -8.99 -6.79 -10.73
CA MET A 37 -7.83 -6.77 -9.83
C MET A 37 -6.66 -6.00 -10.46
N ALA A 38 -6.37 -6.22 -11.75
CA ALA A 38 -5.33 -5.48 -12.47
C ALA A 38 -5.63 -3.96 -12.54
N VAL A 39 -6.91 -3.59 -12.66
CA VAL A 39 -7.36 -2.18 -12.69
C VAL A 39 -7.13 -1.47 -11.34
N ILE A 40 -7.16 -2.19 -10.21
CA ILE A 40 -6.88 -1.60 -8.88
C ILE A 40 -5.37 -1.60 -8.59
N ILE A 41 -4.64 -2.65 -8.98
CA ILE A 41 -3.22 -2.83 -8.62
C ILE A 41 -2.32 -1.79 -9.30
N LEU A 42 -2.54 -1.46 -10.57
CA LEU A 42 -1.66 -0.52 -11.29
C LEU A 42 -1.69 0.90 -10.67
N PRO A 43 -2.87 1.49 -10.37
CA PRO A 43 -2.96 2.80 -9.74
C PRO A 43 -2.47 2.84 -8.29
N THR A 44 -2.53 1.71 -7.56
CA THR A 44 -2.09 1.63 -6.15
C THR A 44 -0.66 1.10 -5.98
N LEU A 45 0.02 0.77 -7.08
CA LEU A 45 1.39 0.27 -7.09
C LEU A 45 2.38 1.10 -6.25
N PRO A 46 2.33 2.45 -6.22
CA PRO A 46 3.21 3.23 -5.34
C PRO A 46 3.06 2.90 -3.85
N PHE A 47 1.83 2.59 -3.39
CA PHE A 47 1.59 2.19 -2.00
C PHE A 47 2.11 0.77 -1.71
N TRP A 48 1.95 -0.15 -2.66
CA TRP A 48 2.53 -1.49 -2.56
C TRP A 48 4.06 -1.44 -2.48
N LEU A 49 4.70 -0.59 -3.29
CA LEU A 49 6.14 -0.39 -3.22
C LEU A 49 6.57 0.16 -1.85
N HIS A 50 5.90 1.20 -1.34
CA HIS A 50 6.19 1.74 0.00
C HIS A 50 6.09 0.65 1.07
N LEU A 51 5.00 -0.13 1.06
CA LEU A 51 4.80 -1.24 2.00
C LEU A 51 5.93 -2.28 1.92
N LEU A 52 6.28 -2.73 0.71
CA LEU A 52 7.30 -3.78 0.52
C LEU A 52 8.70 -3.36 0.96
N ILE A 53 9.03 -2.07 0.83
CA ILE A 53 10.35 -1.53 1.16
C ILE A 53 10.44 -1.21 2.65
N GLU A 54 9.43 -0.55 3.21
CA GLU A 54 9.49 -0.01 4.57
C GLU A 54 9.09 -1.04 5.64
N LEU A 55 8.28 -2.05 5.31
CA LEU A 55 7.92 -3.11 6.27
C LEU A 55 9.14 -3.91 6.76
N PRO A 56 9.99 -4.52 5.90
CA PRO A 56 11.17 -5.22 6.38
C PRO A 56 12.17 -4.29 7.07
N ALA A 57 12.29 -3.03 6.61
CA ALA A 57 13.14 -2.03 7.24
C ALA A 57 12.64 -1.69 8.66
N SER A 58 11.33 -1.53 8.85
CA SER A 58 10.72 -1.25 10.15
C SER A 58 10.98 -2.39 11.15
N LEU A 59 10.81 -3.65 10.72
CA LEU A 59 11.11 -4.81 11.55
C LEU A 59 12.59 -4.88 11.90
N ASN A 60 13.47 -4.63 10.94
CA ASN A 60 14.91 -4.62 11.18
C ASN A 60 15.32 -3.52 12.17
N PHE A 61 14.79 -2.30 12.06
CA PHE A 61 15.11 -1.21 12.96
C PHE A 61 14.58 -1.48 14.38
N PHE A 62 13.43 -2.15 14.49
CA PHE A 62 12.84 -2.48 15.78
C PHE A 62 13.61 -3.58 16.52
N LEU A 63 13.96 -4.66 15.80
CA LEU A 63 14.61 -5.84 16.34
C LEU A 63 16.13 -5.66 16.51
N ASN A 64 16.77 -4.97 15.55
CA ASN A 64 18.23 -4.78 15.50
C ASN A 64 18.62 -3.29 15.54
N PRO A 65 18.27 -2.54 16.62
CA PRO A 65 18.55 -1.11 16.69
C PRO A 65 20.05 -0.79 16.79
N SER A 66 20.85 -1.71 17.33
CA SER A 66 22.31 -1.56 17.46
C SER A 66 23.04 -1.65 16.13
N GLU A 67 22.45 -2.28 15.11
CA GLU A 67 23.05 -2.38 13.77
C GLU A 67 22.86 -1.10 12.95
N GLN A 68 21.98 -0.19 13.40
CA GLN A 68 21.67 1.04 12.67
C GLN A 68 22.72 2.14 12.90
N LEU A 69 23.49 2.06 13.98
CA LEU A 69 24.44 3.09 14.42
C LEU A 69 25.71 2.41 14.96
N SER A 70 26.87 2.73 14.38
CA SER A 70 28.15 2.08 14.72
C SER A 70 28.69 2.41 16.13
N SER A 71 28.27 3.52 16.72
CA SER A 71 28.63 3.92 18.09
C SER A 71 27.51 4.76 18.71
N ALA A 72 26.40 4.10 19.02
CA ALA A 72 25.21 4.75 19.58
C ALA A 72 25.27 4.84 21.11
N ALA A 73 24.95 6.01 21.65
CA ALA A 73 24.55 6.11 23.04
C ALA A 73 23.26 5.29 23.28
N PRO A 74 23.04 4.70 24.47
CA PRO A 74 21.86 3.85 24.73
C PRO A 74 20.51 4.50 24.41
N GLN A 75 20.41 5.82 24.55
CA GLN A 75 19.21 6.61 24.23
C GLN A 75 18.88 6.61 22.74
N ALA A 76 19.89 6.48 21.87
CA ALA A 76 19.67 6.42 20.43
C ALA A 76 18.93 5.14 20.00
N HIS A 77 19.06 4.03 20.75
CA HIS A 77 18.30 2.81 20.48
C HIS A 77 16.79 3.01 20.69
N ALA A 78 16.40 3.80 21.70
CA ALA A 78 14.99 4.13 21.93
C ALA A 78 14.44 4.97 20.76
N LEU A 79 15.21 5.93 20.25
CA LEU A 79 14.85 6.71 19.07
C LEU A 79 14.74 5.84 17.82
N VAL A 80 15.69 4.93 17.58
CA VAL A 80 15.65 4.00 16.44
C VAL A 80 14.39 3.13 16.48
N ARG A 81 14.01 2.60 17.66
CA ARG A 81 12.76 1.85 17.82
C ARG A 81 11.52 2.71 17.62
N GLN A 82 11.53 3.96 18.07
CA GLN A 82 10.44 4.90 17.81
C GLN A 82 10.28 5.18 16.30
N TYR A 83 11.38 5.39 15.58
CA TYR A 83 11.38 5.49 14.12
C TYR A 83 10.88 4.21 13.45
N ALA A 84 11.24 3.04 13.98
CA ALA A 84 10.76 1.76 13.49
C ALA A 84 9.22 1.65 13.59
N VAL A 85 8.64 2.06 14.73
CA VAL A 85 7.18 2.09 14.91
C VAL A 85 6.51 3.09 13.95
N LEU A 86 7.14 4.25 13.71
CA LEU A 86 6.63 5.22 12.74
C LEU A 86 6.61 4.66 11.31
N LEU A 87 7.65 3.91 10.92
CA LEU A 87 7.72 3.23 9.62
C LEU A 87 6.72 2.11 9.47
N PHE A 88 6.51 1.36 10.55
CA PHE A 88 5.47 0.35 10.57
C PHE A 88 4.09 0.99 10.42
N ALA A 89 3.83 2.10 11.11
CA ALA A 89 2.57 2.84 10.98
C ALA A 89 2.37 3.40 9.56
N SER A 90 3.41 3.94 8.91
CA SER A 90 3.32 4.40 7.51
C SER A 90 3.04 3.25 6.54
N SER A 91 3.61 2.06 6.82
CA SER A 91 3.34 0.83 6.07
C SER A 91 1.88 0.39 6.20
N LEU A 92 1.28 0.47 7.40
CA LEU A 92 -0.15 0.19 7.60
C LEU A 92 -1.04 1.19 6.85
N VAL A 93 -0.70 2.47 6.88
CA VAL A 93 -1.40 3.50 6.09
C VAL A 93 -1.31 3.16 4.60
N ALA A 94 -0.12 2.84 4.09
CA ALA A 94 0.05 2.44 2.70
C ALA A 94 -0.78 1.20 2.35
N LEU A 95 -0.84 0.18 3.21
CA LEU A 95 -1.66 -1.02 3.00
C LEU A 95 -3.16 -0.70 2.87
N ILE A 96 -3.68 0.22 3.71
CA ILE A 96 -5.07 0.68 3.62
C ILE A 96 -5.32 1.35 2.27
N PHE A 97 -4.38 2.17 1.79
CA PHE A 97 -4.51 2.83 0.51
C PHE A 97 -4.20 1.94 -0.70
N ALA A 98 -3.48 0.85 -0.50
CA ALA A 98 -3.14 -0.13 -1.52
C ALA A 98 -4.33 -1.03 -1.91
N THR A 99 -5.24 -1.26 -0.96
CA THR A 99 -6.41 -2.15 -1.11
C THR A 99 -7.72 -1.42 -1.44
N ARG A 100 -7.71 -0.09 -1.53
CA ARG A 100 -8.88 0.74 -1.88
C ARG A 100 -8.73 1.40 -3.23
N GLN A 101 -9.85 1.90 -3.75
CA GLN A 101 -9.85 2.75 -4.95
C GLN A 101 -9.12 4.07 -4.69
N VAL A 102 -8.40 4.55 -5.70
CA VAL A 102 -7.63 5.80 -5.65
C VAL A 102 -8.57 7.00 -5.70
N ASP A 103 -8.57 7.78 -4.63
CA ASP A 103 -9.31 9.04 -4.55
C ASP A 103 -8.39 10.23 -4.22
N ARG A 104 -8.99 11.38 -3.92
CA ARG A 104 -8.26 12.60 -3.56
C ARG A 104 -7.44 12.42 -2.27
N THR A 105 -7.97 11.69 -1.30
CA THR A 105 -7.27 11.42 -0.04
C THR A 105 -6.07 10.52 -0.31
N SER A 106 -6.22 9.47 -1.12
CA SER A 106 -5.11 8.62 -1.56
C SER A 106 -3.98 9.45 -2.16
N ARG A 107 -4.29 10.43 -3.02
CA ARG A 107 -3.25 11.29 -3.62
C ARG A 107 -2.53 12.15 -2.59
N ASN A 108 -3.26 12.76 -1.65
CA ASN A 108 -2.65 13.56 -0.59
C ASN A 108 -1.75 12.71 0.31
N VAL A 109 -2.19 11.50 0.68
CA VAL A 109 -1.38 10.56 1.44
C VAL A 109 -0.15 10.12 0.65
N ALA A 110 -0.30 9.83 -0.65
CA ALA A 110 0.84 9.52 -1.51
C ALA A 110 1.86 10.67 -1.53
N GLY A 111 1.41 11.92 -1.58
CA GLY A 111 2.28 13.09 -1.46
C GLY A 111 3.03 13.14 -0.12
N ALA A 112 2.35 12.87 1.00
CA ALA A 112 2.99 12.83 2.32
C ALA A 112 4.05 11.71 2.42
N LEU A 113 3.74 10.51 1.91
CA LEU A 113 4.69 9.39 1.86
C LEU A 113 5.85 9.66 0.90
N ALA A 114 5.63 10.41 -0.20
CA ALA A 114 6.69 10.83 -1.09
C ALA A 114 7.72 11.71 -0.36
N VAL A 115 7.26 12.68 0.45
CA VAL A 115 8.17 13.54 1.23
C VAL A 115 9.04 12.73 2.18
N TYR A 116 8.51 11.66 2.79
CA TYR A 116 9.30 10.77 3.63
C TYR A 116 10.50 10.17 2.87
N HIS A 117 10.33 9.75 1.62
CA HIS A 117 11.41 9.16 0.82
C HIS A 117 12.54 10.13 0.43
N LEU A 118 12.36 11.44 0.60
CA LEU A 118 13.45 12.40 0.39
C LEU A 118 14.62 12.16 1.35
N ALA A 119 14.34 11.84 2.62
CA ALA A 119 15.40 11.64 3.61
C ALA A 119 16.27 10.41 3.30
N PRO A 120 15.72 9.20 3.03
CA PRO A 120 16.48 8.07 2.53
C PRO A 120 17.21 8.34 1.20
N LEU A 121 16.61 9.13 0.30
CA LEU A 121 17.21 9.49 -0.98
C LEU A 121 18.45 10.38 -0.77
N VAL A 122 18.33 11.45 0.01
CA VAL A 122 19.46 12.33 0.35
C VAL A 122 20.55 11.55 1.07
N ARG A 123 20.20 10.64 1.99
CA ARG A 123 21.16 9.74 2.65
C ARG A 123 21.88 8.87 1.62
N ALA A 124 21.17 8.22 0.71
CA ALA A 124 21.79 7.36 -0.30
C ALA A 124 22.69 8.16 -1.27
N VAL A 125 22.22 9.32 -1.74
CA VAL A 125 23.00 10.27 -2.57
C VAL A 125 24.29 10.66 -1.86
N SER A 126 24.22 11.10 -0.60
CA SER A 126 25.41 11.53 0.16
C SER A 126 26.47 10.42 0.26
N ARG A 127 26.06 9.15 0.36
CA ARG A 127 26.97 8.00 0.40
C ARG A 127 27.59 7.68 -0.95
N VAL A 128 26.81 7.79 -2.02
CA VAL A 128 27.30 7.61 -3.41
C VAL A 128 28.33 8.69 -3.76
N PHE A 129 28.03 9.96 -3.48
CA PHE A 129 28.94 11.08 -3.75
C PHE A 129 30.11 11.16 -2.76
N GLY A 130 29.92 10.67 -1.53
CA GLY A 130 30.97 10.59 -0.51
C GLY A 130 32.03 9.51 -0.76
N GLY A 131 31.92 8.73 -1.84
CA GLY A 131 32.92 7.72 -2.21
C GLY A 131 32.90 6.47 -1.32
N GLU A 132 31.84 6.22 -0.56
CA GLU A 132 31.66 4.98 0.21
C GLU A 132 31.30 3.80 -0.72
N ILE A 133 32.20 3.43 -1.62
CA ILE A 133 31.98 2.35 -2.61
C ILE A 133 31.99 0.95 -1.95
N GLY A 134 32.38 0.84 -0.67
CA GLY A 134 32.69 -0.47 -0.07
C GLY A 134 32.26 -0.76 1.36
N TYR A 135 31.49 0.08 2.06
CA TYR A 135 31.17 -0.20 3.48
C TYR A 135 29.68 -0.08 3.81
N GLY A 136 29.03 -1.24 3.98
CA GLY A 136 27.70 -1.33 4.56
C GLY A 136 27.12 -2.72 4.44
N LYS A 137 27.21 -3.51 5.52
CA LYS A 137 26.60 -4.84 5.72
C LYS A 137 25.06 -4.79 5.80
N GLY A 138 24.41 -3.98 4.97
CA GLY A 138 22.95 -3.94 4.83
C GLY A 138 22.54 -4.62 3.52
N LEU A 139 21.34 -5.20 3.48
CA LEU A 139 20.71 -5.82 2.31
C LEU A 139 20.56 -4.79 1.17
N GLY A 140 21.63 -4.59 0.40
CA GLY A 140 21.71 -3.71 -0.76
C GLY A 140 22.64 -2.51 -0.53
N GLY A 141 23.61 -2.32 -1.42
CA GLY A 141 24.53 -1.17 -1.33
C GLY A 141 23.83 0.18 -1.50
N PRO A 142 24.56 1.30 -1.34
CA PRO A 142 24.01 2.66 -1.47
C PRO A 142 23.20 2.90 -2.76
N TRP A 143 23.63 2.28 -3.86
CA TRP A 143 22.93 2.34 -5.16
C TRP A 143 21.56 1.66 -5.15
N ILE A 144 21.40 0.55 -4.44
CA ILE A 144 20.11 -0.16 -4.34
C ILE A 144 19.15 0.67 -3.50
N HIS A 145 19.61 1.20 -2.36
CA HIS A 145 18.81 2.12 -1.56
C HIS A 145 18.36 3.35 -2.37
N LEU A 146 19.27 3.93 -3.16
CA LEU A 146 18.96 5.05 -4.04
C LEU A 146 17.89 4.68 -5.08
N ALA A 147 18.06 3.55 -5.76
CA ALA A 147 17.15 3.10 -6.80
C ALA A 147 15.75 2.79 -6.23
N VAL A 148 15.69 2.06 -5.12
CA VAL A 148 14.45 1.62 -4.48
C VAL A 148 13.67 2.80 -3.90
N HIS A 149 14.31 3.67 -3.12
CA HIS A 149 13.64 4.87 -2.60
C HIS A 149 13.36 5.91 -3.69
N GLY A 150 14.21 6.00 -4.72
CA GLY A 150 13.96 6.85 -5.88
C GLY A 150 12.74 6.42 -6.69
N LEU A 151 12.59 5.12 -6.95
CA LEU A 151 11.41 4.56 -7.62
C LEU A 151 10.14 4.82 -6.81
N CYS A 152 10.19 4.61 -5.49
CA CYS A 152 9.06 4.87 -4.61
C CYS A 152 8.70 6.36 -4.58
N PHE A 153 9.70 7.24 -4.46
CA PHE A 153 9.54 8.69 -4.50
C PHE A 153 8.88 9.15 -5.80
N VAL A 154 9.37 8.70 -6.96
CA VAL A 154 8.82 9.06 -8.27
C VAL A 154 7.40 8.53 -8.44
N GLY A 155 7.14 7.28 -8.04
CA GLY A 155 5.81 6.68 -8.11
C GLY A 155 4.76 7.44 -7.30
N LEU A 156 5.08 7.73 -6.03
CA LEU A 156 4.20 8.46 -5.12
C LEU A 156 4.02 9.93 -5.54
N SER A 157 5.10 10.59 -5.97
CA SER A 157 5.05 11.96 -6.48
C SER A 157 4.21 12.07 -7.75
N ARG A 158 4.36 11.13 -8.69
CA ARG A 158 3.53 11.08 -9.90
C ARG A 158 2.06 10.92 -9.54
N MET A 159 1.75 10.05 -8.58
CA MET A 159 0.38 9.86 -8.10
C MET A 159 -0.21 11.12 -7.47
N TYR A 160 0.57 11.83 -6.65
CA TYR A 160 0.16 13.12 -6.07
C TYR A 160 -0.11 14.18 -7.14
N LEU A 161 0.75 14.27 -8.16
CA LEU A 161 0.64 15.24 -9.25
C LEU A 161 -0.42 14.88 -10.29
N SER A 162 -0.89 13.63 -10.32
CA SER A 162 -1.94 13.15 -11.22
C SER A 162 -3.28 13.77 -10.82
N ARG A 163 -3.51 15.04 -11.20
CA ARG A 163 -4.81 15.69 -11.08
C ARG A 163 -5.80 15.01 -12.02
N PRO A 164 -7.06 14.83 -11.62
CA PRO A 164 -8.08 14.46 -12.59
C PRO A 164 -8.18 15.62 -13.58
N TRP A 165 -8.00 15.32 -14.86
CA TRP A 165 -8.18 16.29 -15.94
C TRP A 165 -9.58 16.88 -15.78
N ARG A 166 -9.66 18.17 -15.44
CA ARG A 166 -10.93 18.90 -15.35
C ARG A 166 -11.42 19.07 -16.79
N LYS A 167 -12.22 18.11 -17.28
CA LYS A 167 -13.16 18.41 -18.37
C LYS A 167 -14.12 19.45 -17.77
N ASN A 168 -14.08 20.68 -18.28
CA ASN A 168 -15.11 21.73 -18.22
C ASN A 168 -14.45 23.12 -18.14
N LEU A 169 -14.13 23.66 -19.31
CA LEU A 169 -14.73 24.90 -19.83
C LEU A 169 -14.77 24.76 -21.36
#